data_AF-A0A4Q3W240-F1
#
_entry.id   AF-A0A4Q3W240-F1
#
_cell.length_a   1.000
_cell.length_b   1.000
_cell.length_c   1.000
_cell.angle_alpha   90.00
_cell.angle_beta   90.00
_cell.angle_gamma   90.00
#
_symmetry.space_group_name_H-M   'P 1'
#
loop_
_entity.id
_entity.type
_entity.pdbx_description
1 polymer ?
#
loop_
_entity_poly.entity_id
_entity_poly.type
_entity_poly.pdbx_seq_one_letter_code
_entity_poly.pdbx_strand_id
1 'polypeptide(L)' 'MTILVTGGAGFIGSNFILDWLSQNDEPVINLDKLTY' A
#
# COMPACT_ATOMS: atom_id res chain seq x y z
N MET A 1 11.93 -7.97 0.83
CA MET A 1 10.78 -8.85 1.16
C MET A 1 9.53 -8.23 0.54
N THR A 2 8.48 -8.98 0.20
CA THR A 2 7.27 -8.39 -0.40
C THR A 2 6.21 -8.20 0.67
N ILE A 3 5.63 -6.99 0.76
CA ILE A 3 4.52 -6.71 1.69
C ILE A 3 3.17 -6.73 0.96
N LEU A 4 2.16 -7.32 1.62
CA LEU A 4 0.77 -7.29 1.17
C LEU A 4 0.02 -6.28 2.02
N VAL A 5 -0.56 -5.26 1.38
CA VAL A 5 -1.38 -4.24 2.01
C VAL A 5 -2.83 -4.46 1.57
N THR A 6 -3.76 -4.38 2.53
CA THR A 6 -5.20 -4.35 2.25
C THR A 6 -5.77 -3.00 2.64
N GLY A 7 -6.76 -2.50 1.90
CA GLY A 7 -7.28 -1.14 2.13
C GLY A 7 -6.28 -0.03 1.73
N GLY A 8 -5.31 -0.33 0.86
CA GLY A 8 -4.27 0.61 0.43
C GLY A 8 -4.75 1.77 -0.43
N ALA A 9 -5.98 1.73 -0.93
CA ALA A 9 -6.62 2.85 -1.64
C ALA A 9 -7.40 3.79 -0.69
N GLY A 10 -7.51 3.46 0.61
CA GLY A 10 -8.06 4.35 1.63
C GLY A 10 -7.05 5.40 2.12
N PHE A 11 -7.50 6.39 2.88
CA PHE A 11 -6.68 7.51 3.34
C PHE A 11 -5.37 7.08 4.05
N ILE A 12 -5.47 6.15 5.00
CA ILE A 12 -4.30 5.68 5.76
C ILE A 12 -3.42 4.78 4.89
N GLY A 13 -4.05 3.82 4.20
CA GLY A 13 -3.35 2.85 3.38
C GLY A 13 -2.53 3.49 2.26
N SER A 14 -3.08 4.51 1.60
CA SER A 14 -2.38 5.19 0.51
C SER A 14 -1.14 5.94 0.99
N ASN A 15 -1.23 6.63 2.14
CA ASN A 15 -0.09 7.32 2.73
C ASN A 15 0.98 6.34 3.23
N PHE A 16 0.56 5.23 3.84
CA PHE A 16 1.48 4.18 4.24
C PHE A 16 2.27 3.61 3.04
N ILE A 17 1.60 3.29 1.94
CA ILE A 17 2.25 2.76 0.73
C ILE A 17 3.27 3.76 0.17
N LEU A 18 2.89 5.05 0.09
CA LEU A 18 3.78 6.09 -0.43
C LEU A 18 5.01 6.28 0.47
N ASP A 19 4.81 6.35 1.79
CA ASP A 19 5.90 6.49 2.75
C ASP A 19 6.83 5.26 2.72
N TRP A 20 6.26 4.05 2.65
CA TRP A 20 7.03 2.81 2.56
C TRP A 20 7.91 2.75 1.32
N LEU A 21 7.36 3.06 0.14
CA LEU A 21 8.09 3.09 -1.12
C LEU A 21 9.16 4.20 -1.16
N SER A 22 9.00 5.26 -0.37
CA SER A 22 10.01 6.32 -0.29
C SER A 22 11.24 5.93 0.53
N GLN A 23 11.07 5.02 1.48
CA GLN A 23 12.12 4.60 2.43
C GLN A 23 12.74 3.25 2.07
N ASN A 24 12.05 2.42 1.27
CA ASN A 24 12.43 1.05 0.99
C ASN A 24 12.30 0.74 -0.51
N ASP A 25 13.24 -0.03 -1.04
CA ASP A 25 13.19 -0.56 -2.42
C ASP A 25 12.50 -1.94 -2.46
N GLU A 26 11.49 -2.12 -1.62
CA GLU A 26 10.78 -3.38 -1.45
C GLU A 26 9.45 -3.39 -2.22
N PRO A 27 9.09 -4.50 -2.89
CA PRO A 27 7.82 -4.58 -3.59
C PRO A 27 6.61 -4.51 -2.64
N VAL A 28 5.61 -3.71 -3.02
CA VAL A 28 4.32 -3.59 -2.34
C VAL A 28 3.22 -4.15 -3.23
N ILE A 29 2.43 -5.08 -2.70
CA ILE A 29 1.21 -5.57 -3.35
C ILE A 29 0.03 -4.97 -2.58
N ASN A 30 -0.75 -4.11 -3.22
CA ASN A 30 -2.01 -3.61 -2.64
C ASN A 30 -3.19 -4.43 -3.16
N LEU A 31 -3.94 -5.06 -2.25
CA LEU A 31 -5.20 -5.74 -2.53
C LEU A 31 -6.34 -4.96 -1.90
N ASP A 32 -7.12 -4.28 -2.73
CA ASP A 32 -8.23 -3.46 -2.27
C ASP A 32 -9.54 -3.84 -2.97
N LYS A 33 -10.64 -3.76 -2.22
CA LYS A 33 -11.98 -3.96 -2.76
C LYS A 33 -12.59 -2.59 -3.03
N LEU A 34 -12.42 -2.16 -4.27
CA LEU A 34 -12.91 -0.89 -4.76
C LEU A 34 -14.43 -1.01 -5.02
N THR A 35 -15.24 -0.43 -4.13
CA THR A 35 -16.72 -0.47 -4.21
C THR A 35 -17.35 0.87 -4.55
N TYR A 36 -16.59 1.75 -5.20
CA TYR A 36 -17.09 3.03 -5.68
C TYR A 36 -17.85 2.91 -7.00
#